data_AF-A0A966SFG0-F1
#
_entry.id   AF-A0A966SFG0-F1
#
_cell.length_a   1.000
_cell.length_b   1.000
_cell.length_c   1.000
_cell.angle_alpha   90.00
_cell.angle_beta   90.00
_cell.angle_gamma   90.00
#
_symmetry.space_group_name_H-M   'P 1'
#
loop_
_entity.id
_entity.type
_entity.pdbx_description
1 polymer ?
#
loop_
_entity_poly.entity_id
_entity_poly.type
_entity_poly.pdbx_seq_one_letter_code
_entity_poly.pdbx_strand_id
1 'polypeptide(L)'
;MGAIAEATQSGRPTLLIVDSIQTATLAELEGPAGSVGQVRGSAEVLAENDASRRAAYQHTGRFDFAQLKHFDRQTGGGPSGQFRYKINKDGQPAKRGNEALPTAEFNALLAQVEASLRRLGADIFAGDIRVAPVRLSASECACDRCEFRPICRFDPWTEPFRKLSGDSETEEGPA
;
A
#
# COMPACT_ATOMS: atom_id res chain seq x y z
N MET A 1 16.81 14.65 43.17
CA MET A 1 15.58 13.87 42.90
C MET A 1 14.57 14.85 42.31
N GLY A 2 14.11 14.64 41.07
CA GLY A 2 13.32 15.62 40.32
C GLY A 2 11.85 15.72 40.78
N ALA A 3 11.20 16.85 40.50
CA ALA A 3 9.84 17.21 40.91
C ALA A 3 8.76 16.15 40.60
N ILE A 4 8.96 15.34 39.55
CA ILE A 4 8.04 14.24 39.19
C ILE A 4 8.07 13.13 40.24
N ALA A 5 9.24 12.81 40.80
CA ALA A 5 9.37 11.78 41.84
C ALA A 5 8.67 12.21 43.14
N GLU A 6 8.78 13.49 43.48
CA GLU A 6 8.13 14.09 44.65
C GLU A 6 6.61 14.16 44.49
N ALA A 7 6.11 14.54 43.31
CA ALA A 7 4.68 14.53 42.99
C ALA A 7 4.09 13.12 42.93
N THR A 8 4.84 12.13 42.46
CA THR A 8 4.40 10.72 42.43
C THR A 8 4.28 10.14 43.84
N GLN A 9 5.21 10.48 44.74
CA GLN A 9 5.15 10.04 46.13
C GLN A 9 4.00 10.70 46.91
N SER A 10 3.72 11.98 46.68
CA SER A 10 2.63 12.68 47.38
C SER A 10 1.24 12.28 46.85
N GLY A 11 1.10 12.12 45.53
CA GLY A 11 -0.18 11.84 44.89
C GLY A 11 -0.67 10.40 44.99
N ARG A 12 0.20 9.46 45.40
CA ARG A 12 -0.08 8.01 45.48
C ARG A 12 -0.91 7.48 44.29
N PRO A 13 -0.51 7.76 43.03
CA PRO A 13 -1.28 7.30 41.89
C PRO A 13 -1.30 5.77 41.83
N THR A 14 -2.45 5.20 41.47
CA THR A 14 -2.60 3.76 41.24
C THR A 14 -2.08 3.31 39.88
N LEU A 15 -1.84 4.25 38.95
CA LEU A 15 -1.27 3.99 37.63
C LEU A 15 -0.41 5.18 37.18
N LEU A 16 0.86 4.93 36.85
CA LEU A 16 1.77 5.88 36.23
C LEU A 16 2.09 5.38 34.82
N ILE A 17 1.51 6.02 33.80
CA ILE A 17 1.85 5.73 32.41
C ILE A 17 3.06 6.59 32.06
N VAL A 18 4.23 5.97 32.02
CA VAL A 18 5.43 6.55 31.41
C VAL A 18 5.47 6.04 29.98
N ASP A 19 4.98 6.85 29.04
CA ASP A 19 5.22 6.57 27.63
C ASP A 19 6.71 6.77 27.36
N SER A 20 7.39 5.69 27.03
CA SER A 20 8.83 5.70 26.80
C SER A 20 9.12 6.52 25.54
N ILE A 21 9.61 7.75 25.71
CA ILE A 21 10.23 8.47 24.61
C ILE A 21 11.48 7.66 24.24
N GLN A 22 11.43 6.92 23.12
CA GLN A 22 12.60 6.25 22.59
C GLN A 22 13.59 7.33 22.13
N THR A 23 14.58 7.63 22.97
CA THR A 23 15.65 8.56 22.63
C THR A 23 16.60 7.87 21.66
N ALA A 24 16.42 8.11 20.37
CA ALA A 24 17.43 7.79 19.38
C ALA A 24 18.59 8.80 19.49
N THR A 25 19.82 8.32 19.68
CA THR A 25 21.02 9.17 19.62
C THR A 25 21.54 9.16 18.19
N LEU A 26 21.30 10.26 17.45
CA LEU A 26 21.96 10.53 16.18
C LEU A 26 23.19 11.40 16.46
N ALA A 27 24.30 11.14 15.77
CA ALA A 27 25.58 11.85 15.98
C ALA A 27 25.48 13.38 15.74
N GLU A 28 24.41 13.83 15.09
CA GLU A 28 24.15 15.22 14.70
C GLU A 28 23.30 16.00 15.72
N LEU A 29 22.86 15.37 16.81
CA LEU A 29 22.05 16.02 17.84
C LEU A 29 22.92 16.53 19.00
N GLU A 30 22.99 17.84 19.18
CA GLU A 30 23.74 18.44 20.30
C GLU A 30 22.98 18.36 21.63
N GLY A 31 23.68 17.92 22.69
CA GLY A 31 23.23 17.99 24.08
C GLY A 31 23.03 16.63 24.78
N PRO A 32 22.76 16.62 26.10
CA PRO A 32 22.53 15.38 26.85
C PRO A 32 21.29 14.65 26.35
N ALA A 33 21.34 13.31 26.40
CA ALA A 33 20.21 12.45 26.06
C ALA A 33 18.96 12.84 26.87
N GLY A 34 17.85 13.12 26.18
CA GLY A 34 16.58 13.55 26.80
C GLY A 34 16.50 15.03 27.19
N SER A 35 17.52 15.85 26.87
CA SER A 35 17.45 17.30 27.08
C SER A 35 16.42 17.96 26.15
N VAL A 36 15.84 19.08 26.57
CA VAL A 36 14.88 19.85 25.76
C VAL A 36 15.49 20.28 24.41
N GLY A 37 16.79 20.60 24.39
CA GLY A 37 17.55 20.91 23.17
C GLY A 37 17.61 19.72 22.22
N GLN A 38 17.95 18.53 22.74
CA GLN A 38 18.01 17.30 21.93
C GLN A 38 16.63 16.86 21.43
N VAL A 39 15.57 17.03 22.24
CA VAL A 39 14.18 16.75 21.83
C VAL A 39 13.73 17.71 20.74
N ARG A 40 14.04 19.01 20.85
CA ARG A 40 13.76 20.00 19.80
C ARG A 40 14.53 19.70 18.51
N GLY A 41 15.83 19.43 18.59
CA GLY A 41 16.63 19.07 17.42
C GLY A 41 16.13 17.79 16.76
N SER A 42 15.72 16.78 17.54
CA SER A 42 15.12 15.56 16.98
C SER A 42 13.78 15.86 16.30
N ALA A 43 12.95 16.72 16.90
CA ALA A 43 11.68 17.12 16.31
C ALA A 43 11.87 17.93 15.02
N GLU A 44 12.88 18.79 14.95
CA GLU A 44 13.25 19.54 13.75
C GLU A 44 13.74 18.61 12.63
N VAL A 45 14.66 17.68 12.91
CA VAL A 45 15.14 16.68 11.95
C VAL A 45 14.00 15.78 11.45
N LEU A 46 13.08 15.38 12.34
CA LEU A 46 11.90 14.61 11.96
C LEU A 46 10.92 15.43 11.12
N ALA A 47 10.79 16.74 11.39
CA ALA A 47 9.94 17.65 10.63
C ALA A 47 10.51 17.94 9.24
N GLU A 48 11.83 18.10 9.10
CA GLU A 48 12.52 18.35 7.82
C GLU A 48 12.31 17.23 6.80
N ASN A 49 12.06 15.99 7.27
CA ASN A 49 11.87 14.81 6.42
C ASN A 49 10.44 14.24 6.42
N ASP A 50 9.49 14.92 7.07
CA ASP A 50 8.15 14.38 7.35
C ASP A 50 7.37 14.07 6.07
N ALA A 51 7.46 14.91 5.04
CA ALA A 51 6.79 14.67 3.75
C ALA A 51 7.34 13.44 3.01
N SER A 52 8.67 13.28 2.95
CA SER A 52 9.33 12.13 2.33
C SER A 52 9.04 10.84 3.08
N ARG A 53 9.03 10.90 4.42
CA ARG A 53 8.63 9.77 5.28
C ARG A 53 7.19 9.38 5.01
N ARG A 54 6.25 10.33 5.02
CA ARG A 54 4.83 10.06 4.73
C ARG A 54 4.62 9.46 3.35
N ALA A 55 5.34 9.95 2.33
CA ALA A 55 5.28 9.38 0.99
C ALA A 55 5.80 7.93 0.93
N ALA A 56 6.88 7.61 1.66
CA ALA A 56 7.42 6.26 1.73
C ALA A 56 6.48 5.26 2.42
N TYR A 57 5.62 5.72 3.31
CA TYR A 57 4.63 4.90 4.03
C TYR A 57 3.19 5.08 3.50
N GLN A 58 3.03 5.66 2.30
CA GLN A 58 1.72 5.74 1.67
C GLN A 58 1.29 4.34 1.19
N HIS A 59 0.13 3.89 1.63
CA HIS A 59 -0.45 2.62 1.21
C HIS A 59 -0.88 2.68 -0.25
N THR A 60 -0.60 1.59 -0.97
CA THR A 60 -1.03 1.36 -2.35
C THR A 60 -2.01 0.19 -2.42
N GLY A 61 -3.08 0.35 -3.17
CA GLY A 61 -4.12 -0.67 -3.36
C GLY A 61 -5.49 -0.08 -3.67
N ARG A 62 -6.27 -0.77 -4.50
CA ARG A 62 -7.65 -0.37 -4.82
C ARG A 62 -8.57 -0.58 -3.62
N PHE A 63 -9.49 0.36 -3.38
CA PHE A 63 -10.46 0.28 -2.28
C PHE A 63 -11.80 0.92 -2.63
N ASP A 64 -12.86 0.55 -1.91
CA ASP A 64 -14.20 1.15 -2.02
C ASP A 64 -14.23 2.53 -1.35
N PHE A 65 -14.49 3.57 -2.16
CA PHE A 65 -14.55 4.96 -1.72
C PHE A 65 -15.58 5.19 -0.61
N ALA A 66 -16.70 4.45 -0.61
CA ALA A 66 -17.73 4.58 0.42
C ALA A 66 -17.22 4.24 1.84
N GLN A 67 -16.12 3.49 1.93
CA GLN A 67 -15.52 3.07 3.21
C GLN A 67 -14.40 3.99 3.69
N LEU A 68 -14.05 5.05 2.95
CA LEU A 68 -12.89 5.92 3.23
C LEU A 68 -12.83 6.41 4.68
N LYS A 69 -13.98 6.78 5.25
CA LYS A 69 -14.11 7.26 6.63
C LYS A 69 -13.67 6.26 7.70
N HIS A 70 -13.58 4.97 7.37
CA HIS A 70 -13.23 3.91 8.32
C HIS A 70 -11.72 3.69 8.46
N PHE A 71 -10.93 4.02 7.44
CA PHE A 71 -9.49 3.77 7.45
C PHE A 71 -8.64 5.01 7.20
N ASP A 72 -9.19 6.09 6.64
CA ASP A 72 -8.49 7.37 6.54
C ASP A 72 -9.08 8.40 7.52
N ARG A 73 -8.41 8.58 8.65
CA ARG A 73 -8.78 9.61 9.62
C ARG A 73 -8.33 10.97 9.11
N GLN A 74 -9.27 11.77 8.61
CA GLN A 74 -9.00 13.14 8.15
C GLN A 74 -8.38 14.00 9.27
N THR A 75 -7.39 14.81 8.90
CA THR A 75 -6.66 15.70 9.83
C THR A 75 -6.73 17.13 9.32
N GLY A 76 -7.12 18.09 10.17
CA GLY A 76 -6.95 19.52 9.89
C GLY A 76 -7.56 20.04 8.58
N GLY A 77 -8.66 19.44 8.09
CA GLY A 77 -9.35 19.89 6.87
C GLY A 77 -8.99 19.14 5.58
N GLY A 78 -8.31 17.99 5.67
CA GLY A 78 -8.01 17.19 4.49
C GLY A 78 -7.62 15.72 4.79
N PRO A 79 -7.21 14.97 3.75
CA PRO A 79 -6.70 13.60 3.87
C PRO A 79 -5.52 13.49 4.86
N SER A 80 -5.36 12.35 5.51
CA SER A 80 -4.18 12.11 6.37
C SER A 80 -2.87 12.01 5.57
N GLY A 81 -2.97 11.74 4.27
CA GLY A 81 -1.84 11.45 3.38
C GLY A 81 -1.42 9.97 3.34
N GLN A 82 -1.98 9.13 4.22
CA GLN A 82 -1.63 7.71 4.34
C GLN A 82 -2.11 6.85 3.17
N PHE A 83 -3.18 7.26 2.49
CA PHE A 83 -3.75 6.56 1.34
C PHE A 83 -3.70 7.42 0.08
N ARG A 84 -3.49 6.78 -1.06
CA ARG A 84 -3.40 7.47 -2.34
C ARG A 84 -4.78 7.72 -2.95
N TYR A 85 -5.36 8.88 -2.66
CA TYR A 85 -6.61 9.28 -3.32
C TYR A 85 -6.73 10.78 -3.60
N LYS A 86 -7.67 11.12 -4.49
CA LYS A 86 -8.03 12.50 -4.85
C LYS A 86 -9.54 12.61 -4.99
N ILE A 87 -10.13 13.62 -4.39
CA ILE A 87 -11.57 13.90 -4.46
C ILE A 87 -11.77 15.16 -5.31
N ASN A 88 -12.69 15.09 -6.27
CA ASN A 88 -13.08 16.23 -7.09
C ASN A 88 -13.94 17.22 -6.29
N LYS A 89 -14.21 18.39 -6.85
CA LYS A 89 -15.15 19.37 -6.23
C LYS A 89 -16.55 18.78 -5.99
N ASP A 90 -16.94 17.81 -6.81
CA ASP A 90 -18.25 17.13 -6.73
C ASP A 90 -18.30 16.04 -5.62
N GLY A 91 -17.25 15.88 -4.82
CA GLY A 91 -17.19 14.89 -3.75
C GLY A 91 -16.91 13.45 -4.21
N GLN A 92 -16.77 13.22 -5.52
CA GLN A 92 -16.46 11.91 -6.12
C GLN A 92 -14.95 11.68 -6.26
N PRO A 93 -14.48 10.43 -6.29
CA PRO A 93 -13.07 10.12 -6.56
C PRO A 93 -12.69 10.60 -7.96
N ALA A 94 -11.46 11.10 -8.09
CA ALA A 94 -10.93 11.52 -9.38
C ALA A 94 -10.89 10.32 -10.37
N LYS A 95 -10.81 10.57 -11.68
CA LYS A 95 -10.67 9.47 -12.66
C LYS A 95 -9.23 8.96 -12.79
N ARG A 96 -8.24 9.77 -12.42
CA ARG A 96 -6.82 9.47 -12.59
C ARG A 96 -6.05 9.79 -11.31
N GLY A 97 -4.94 9.10 -11.11
CA GLY A 97 -4.00 9.38 -10.02
C GLY A 97 -4.57 9.16 -8.61
N ASN A 98 -5.51 8.23 -8.47
CA ASN A 98 -6.07 7.79 -7.20
C ASN A 98 -6.37 6.29 -7.25
N GLU A 99 -6.53 5.68 -6.09
CA GLU A 99 -6.78 4.26 -5.94
C GLU A 99 -8.20 3.95 -5.41
N ALA A 100 -8.93 4.98 -5.01
CA ALA A 100 -10.34 4.89 -4.65
C ALA A 100 -11.19 4.52 -5.87
N LEU A 101 -12.08 3.54 -5.71
CA LEU A 101 -13.06 3.15 -6.71
C LEU A 101 -14.47 3.46 -6.20
N PRO A 102 -15.40 3.88 -7.07
CA PRO A 102 -16.82 3.81 -6.76
C PRO A 102 -17.21 2.39 -6.35
N THR A 103 -18.15 2.24 -5.42
CA THR A 103 -18.56 0.94 -4.88
C THR A 103 -18.97 -0.06 -5.97
N ALA A 104 -19.65 0.41 -7.02
CA ALA A 104 -20.04 -0.43 -8.16
C ALA A 104 -18.82 -0.99 -8.91
N GLU A 105 -17.81 -0.16 -9.18
CA GLU A 105 -16.57 -0.58 -9.85
C GLU A 105 -15.74 -1.52 -8.96
N PHE A 106 -15.68 -1.25 -7.66
CA PHE A 106 -15.00 -2.13 -6.71
C PHE A 106 -15.65 -3.53 -6.64
N ASN A 107 -16.99 -3.59 -6.58
CA ASN A 107 -17.71 -4.85 -6.61
C ASN A 107 -17.53 -5.61 -7.94
N ALA A 108 -17.51 -4.88 -9.06
CA ALA A 108 -17.22 -5.47 -10.37
C ALA A 108 -15.81 -6.09 -10.42
N LEU A 109 -14.81 -5.40 -9.85
CA LEU A 109 -13.46 -5.93 -9.71
C LEU A 109 -13.44 -7.23 -8.87
N LEU A 110 -14.14 -7.25 -7.73
CA LEU A 110 -14.23 -8.44 -6.89
C LEU A 110 -14.89 -9.62 -7.62
N ALA A 111 -15.98 -9.36 -8.35
CA ALA A 111 -16.64 -10.36 -9.18
C ALA A 111 -15.73 -10.91 -10.28
N GLN A 112 -14.94 -10.05 -10.94
CA GLN A 112 -13.97 -10.48 -11.95
C GLN A 112 -12.86 -11.36 -11.36
N VAL A 113 -12.39 -11.03 -10.15
CA VAL A 113 -11.41 -11.86 -9.42
C VAL A 113 -12.03 -13.23 -9.10
N GLU A 114 -13.26 -13.27 -8.59
CA GLU A 114 -13.96 -14.53 -8.32
C GLU A 114 -14.11 -15.38 -9.59
N ALA A 115 -14.55 -14.78 -10.69
CA ALA A 115 -14.67 -15.47 -11.97
C ALA A 115 -13.33 -16.02 -12.48
N SER A 116 -12.25 -15.23 -12.34
CA SER A 116 -10.90 -15.65 -12.70
C SER A 116 -10.42 -16.84 -11.86
N LEU A 117 -10.66 -16.82 -10.55
CA LEU A 117 -10.31 -17.93 -9.67
C LEU A 117 -11.08 -19.21 -10.02
N ARG A 118 -12.38 -19.10 -10.31
CA ARG A 118 -13.20 -20.24 -10.74
C ARG A 118 -12.69 -20.85 -12.05
N ARG A 119 -12.39 -20.00 -13.04
CA ARG A 119 -11.84 -20.45 -14.33
C ARG A 119 -10.49 -21.14 -14.15
N LEU A 120 -9.55 -20.51 -13.45
CA LEU A 120 -8.23 -21.09 -13.18
C LEU A 120 -8.33 -22.41 -12.42
N GLY A 121 -9.25 -22.51 -11.45
CA GLY A 121 -9.51 -23.76 -10.73
C GLY A 121 -10.00 -24.87 -11.68
N ALA A 122 -10.97 -24.56 -12.55
CA ALA A 122 -11.47 -25.51 -13.54
C ALA A 122 -10.37 -25.99 -14.50
N ASP A 123 -9.53 -25.07 -15.01
CA ASP A 123 -8.41 -25.37 -15.89
C ASP A 123 -7.41 -26.32 -15.21
N ILE A 124 -7.08 -26.08 -13.93
CA ILE A 124 -6.22 -26.95 -13.13
C ILE A 124 -6.83 -28.34 -12.95
N PHE A 125 -8.13 -28.44 -12.59
CA PHE A 125 -8.80 -29.73 -12.41
C PHE A 125 -8.98 -30.51 -13.72
N ALA A 126 -9.02 -29.82 -14.86
CA ALA A 126 -9.01 -30.43 -16.18
C ALA A 126 -7.62 -30.94 -16.59
N GLY A 127 -6.57 -30.64 -15.81
CA GLY A 127 -5.19 -31.02 -16.12
C GLY A 127 -4.53 -30.13 -17.17
N ASP A 128 -4.96 -28.87 -17.32
CA ASP A 128 -4.30 -27.94 -18.21
C ASP A 128 -2.91 -27.55 -17.66
N ILE A 129 -1.87 -28.07 -18.34
CA ILE A 129 -0.45 -27.82 -18.03
C ILE A 129 0.24 -27.01 -19.14
N ARG A 130 -0.53 -26.25 -19.94
CA ARG A 130 0.01 -25.50 -21.08
C ARG A 130 1.10 -24.52 -20.66
N VAL A 131 2.21 -24.56 -21.38
CA VAL A 131 3.29 -23.58 -21.25
C VAL A 131 2.92 -22.33 -22.04
N ALA A 132 2.44 -21.28 -21.35
CA ALA A 132 1.99 -20.04 -21.98
C ALA A 132 2.49 -18.79 -21.21
N PRO A 133 3.81 -18.52 -21.21
CA PRO A 133 4.39 -17.41 -20.47
C PRO A 133 3.89 -16.07 -21.00
N VAL A 134 3.64 -15.14 -20.08
CA VAL A 134 3.15 -13.80 -20.41
C VAL A 134 4.32 -12.83 -20.62
N ARG A 135 4.16 -11.93 -21.59
CA ARG A 135 5.01 -10.74 -21.75
C ARG A 135 4.30 -9.54 -21.15
N LEU A 136 4.89 -8.95 -20.11
CA LEU A 136 4.33 -7.80 -19.39
C LEU A 136 4.69 -6.48 -20.07
N SER A 137 5.91 -6.39 -20.63
CA SER A 137 6.38 -5.23 -21.38
C SER A 137 7.39 -5.64 -22.46
N ALA A 138 7.96 -4.67 -23.17
CA ALA A 138 9.04 -4.94 -24.12
C ALA A 138 10.25 -5.63 -23.46
N SER A 139 10.57 -5.27 -22.21
CA SER A 139 11.74 -5.76 -21.47
C SER A 139 11.43 -6.73 -20.34
N GLU A 140 10.16 -6.96 -20.01
CA GLU A 140 9.76 -7.82 -18.87
C GLU A 140 8.80 -8.93 -19.29
N CYS A 141 9.11 -10.16 -18.89
CA CYS A 141 8.27 -11.33 -19.08
C CYS A 141 8.27 -12.25 -17.86
N ALA A 142 7.29 -13.15 -17.78
CA ALA A 142 7.18 -14.11 -16.68
C ALA A 142 8.41 -15.03 -16.56
N CYS A 143 9.10 -15.31 -17.67
CA CYS A 143 10.27 -16.18 -17.69
C CYS A 143 11.48 -15.59 -16.94
N ASP A 144 11.53 -14.28 -16.70
CA ASP A 144 12.65 -13.61 -16.04
C ASP A 144 12.77 -13.96 -14.55
N ARG A 145 11.67 -14.43 -13.94
CA ARG A 145 11.59 -14.79 -12.51
C ARG A 145 11.13 -16.24 -12.29
N CYS A 146 11.07 -17.06 -13.35
CA CYS A 146 10.57 -18.44 -13.26
C CYS A 146 11.71 -19.44 -13.04
N GLU A 147 11.70 -20.13 -11.90
CA GLU A 147 12.70 -21.15 -11.56
C GLU A 147 12.60 -22.41 -12.45
N PHE A 148 11.43 -22.65 -13.05
CA PHE A 148 11.17 -23.81 -13.91
C PHE A 148 11.50 -23.58 -15.39
N ARG A 149 12.11 -22.43 -15.73
CA ARG A 149 12.53 -22.11 -17.10
C ARG A 149 13.39 -23.22 -17.76
N PRO A 150 14.33 -23.90 -17.08
CA PRO A 150 15.10 -24.99 -17.68
C PRO A 150 14.27 -26.24 -18.03
N ILE A 151 13.06 -26.37 -17.48
CA ILE A 151 12.24 -27.57 -17.58
C ILE A 151 11.10 -27.39 -18.58
N CYS A 152 10.52 -26.18 -18.67
CA CYS A 152 9.30 -25.95 -19.45
C CYS A 152 9.49 -26.03 -20.99
N ARG A 153 10.74 -26.00 -21.49
CA ARG A 153 11.10 -26.07 -22.92
C ARG A 153 10.53 -24.99 -23.83
N PHE A 154 9.94 -23.93 -23.27
CA PHE A 154 9.49 -22.78 -24.04
C PHE A 154 10.67 -22.10 -24.75
N ASP A 155 10.58 -21.96 -26.08
CA ASP A 155 11.56 -21.26 -26.89
C ASP A 155 10.93 -20.03 -27.58
N PRO A 156 11.32 -18.81 -27.21
CA PRO A 156 10.85 -17.58 -27.85
C PRO A 156 11.03 -17.47 -29.36
N TRP A 157 11.92 -18.28 -29.97
CA TRP A 157 12.13 -18.28 -31.42
C TRP A 157 11.09 -19.11 -32.17
N THR A 158 10.43 -20.04 -31.50
CA THR A 158 9.45 -20.95 -32.10
C THR A 158 8.04 -20.72 -31.56
N GLU A 159 7.91 -20.21 -30.34
CA GLU A 159 6.63 -20.01 -29.66
C GLU A 159 6.43 -18.55 -29.21
N PRO A 160 5.24 -17.95 -29.44
CA PRO A 160 4.97 -16.59 -29.03
C PRO A 160 4.66 -16.50 -27.53
N PHE A 161 5.09 -15.40 -26.91
CA PHE A 161 4.59 -15.04 -25.58
C PHE A 161 3.11 -14.66 -25.64
N ARG A 162 2.36 -15.03 -24.59
CA ARG A 162 1.00 -14.54 -24.37
C ARG A 162 1.05 -13.04 -24.07
N LYS A 163 0.23 -12.25 -24.75
CA LYS A 163 0.04 -10.82 -24.45
C LYS A 163 -1.11 -10.66 -23.45
N LEU A 164 -0.99 -9.70 -22.55
CA LEU A 164 -2.14 -9.21 -21.80
C LEU A 164 -2.78 -8.12 -22.63
N SER A 165 -3.93 -8.40 -23.23
CA SER A 165 -4.83 -7.34 -23.68
C SER A 165 -5.32 -6.60 -22.44
N GLY A 166 -5.30 -5.27 -22.48
CA GLY A 166 -6.19 -4.50 -21.62
C GLY A 166 -7.59 -4.71 -22.17
N ASP A 167 -8.52 -5.15 -21.35
CA ASP A 167 -9.91 -5.35 -21.77
C ASP A 167 -10.48 -4.01 -22.25
N SER A 168 -10.52 -3.83 -23.56
CA SER A 168 -11.35 -2.84 -24.24
C SER A 168 -12.11 -3.53 -25.37
N GLU A 169 -12.74 -4.67 -25.10
CA GLU A 169 -13.68 -5.30 -26.03
C GLU A 169 -14.93 -5.72 -25.27
N THR A 170 -15.99 -4.98 -25.56
CA THR A 170 -17.39 -5.26 -25.23
C THR A 170 -17.73 -6.65 -25.78
N GLU A 171 -18.10 -7.60 -24.92
CA GLU A 171 -18.67 -8.88 -25.35
C GLU A 171 -20.06 -8.61 -25.98
N GLU A 172 -20.14 -8.58 -27.31
CA GLU A 172 -21.38 -8.86 -28.03
C GLU A 172 -21.62 -10.39 -27.98
N GLY A 173 -22.64 -10.79 -27.21
CA GLY A 173 -23.06 -12.19 -27.11
C GLY A 173 -23.71 -12.71 -28.40
N PRO A 174 -23.66 -14.03 -28.66
CA PRO A 174 -24.22 -14.59 -29.88
C PRO A 174 -25.76 -14.64 -29.81
N ALA A 175 -26.38 -14.35 -30.97
CA ALA A 175 -27.81 -14.47 -31.25
C ALA A 175 -28.26 -15.93 -31.45
#